data_AF-A0A928VPI8-F1
#
_entry.id   AF-A0A928VPI8-F1
#
_cell.length_a   1.000
_cell.length_b   1.000
_cell.length_c   1.000
_cell.angle_alpha   90.00
_cell.angle_beta   90.00
_cell.angle_gamma   90.00
#
_symmetry.space_group_name_H-M   'P 1'
#
loop_
_entity.id
_entity.type
_entity.pdbx_description
1 polymer ?
#
loop_
_entity_poly.entity_id
_entity_poly.type
_entity_poly.pdbx_seq_one_letter_code
_entity_poly.pdbx_strand_id
1 'polypeptide(L)'
;MGMPCEMNSILKLSDVDFPATIAIDQSFTVTKSAYRLVPIDVPIQLVNSAWQAIADVVITQVVWSQQQTQLTYRIHRVYAQPFALK
;
A
#
# COMPACT_ATOMS: atom_id res chain seq x y z
N MET A 1 -21.72 -1.45 -20.58
CA MET A 1 -20.35 -1.92 -20.29
C MET A 1 -19.89 -1.18 -19.04
N GLY A 2 -19.49 -1.88 -17.98
CA GLY A 2 -19.07 -1.27 -16.71
C GLY A 2 -17.55 -1.27 -16.53
N MET A 3 -17.05 -0.40 -15.66
CA MET A 3 -15.64 -0.36 -15.25
C MET A 3 -15.53 -0.82 -13.80
N PRO A 4 -15.18 -2.09 -13.53
CA PRO A 4 -15.04 -2.58 -12.17
C PRO A 4 -13.73 -2.04 -11.55
N CYS A 5 -13.84 -1.45 -10.36
CA CYS A 5 -12.73 -0.96 -9.57
C CYS A 5 -12.87 -1.39 -8.10
N GLU A 6 -11.75 -1.61 -7.42
CA GLU A 6 -11.69 -1.90 -5.98
C GLU A 6 -11.18 -0.66 -5.24
N MET A 7 -11.85 -0.25 -4.16
CA MET A 7 -11.38 0.85 -3.31
C MET A 7 -10.56 0.27 -2.15
N ASN A 8 -9.34 0.77 -1.96
CA ASN A 8 -8.50 0.41 -0.82
C ASN A 8 -8.08 1.67 -0.04
N SER A 9 -8.40 1.70 1.25
CA SER A 9 -7.97 2.74 2.20
C SER A 9 -6.76 2.34 3.03
N ILE A 10 -6.24 1.12 2.82
CA ILE A 10 -5.05 0.56 3.45
C ILE A 10 -4.19 -0.11 2.38
N LEU A 11 -2.88 -0.10 2.56
CA LEU A 11 -1.95 -0.84 1.72
C LEU A 11 -1.60 -2.16 2.40
N LYS A 12 -2.31 -3.24 2.06
CA LYS A 12 -1.96 -4.59 2.50
C LYS A 12 -0.94 -5.22 1.56
N LEU A 13 0.19 -5.67 2.08
CA LEU A 13 1.21 -6.40 1.31
C LEU A 13 1.21 -7.89 1.66
N SER A 14 1.62 -8.71 0.69
CA SER A 14 1.95 -10.11 0.96
C SER A 14 3.33 -10.20 1.60
N ASP A 15 3.69 -11.34 2.18
CA ASP A 15 5.02 -11.52 2.78
C ASP A 15 6.14 -11.43 1.74
N VAL A 16 5.85 -11.70 0.47
CA VAL A 16 6.80 -11.61 -0.65
C VAL A 16 7.02 -10.16 -1.08
N ASP A 17 5.97 -9.34 -1.05
CA ASP A 17 6.04 -7.92 -1.42
C ASP A 17 6.54 -7.04 -0.26
N PHE A 18 6.61 -7.60 0.95
CA PHE A 18 6.98 -6.84 2.14
C PHE A 18 8.49 -6.59 2.16
N PRO A 19 8.94 -5.33 2.22
CA PRO A 19 10.36 -5.02 2.24
C PRO A 19 11.02 -5.50 3.55
N ALA A 20 12.23 -6.05 3.43
CA ALA A 20 12.98 -6.56 4.59
C ALA A 20 13.37 -5.46 5.59
N THR A 21 13.57 -4.24 5.11
CA THR A 21 13.86 -3.05 5.93
C THR A 21 12.95 -1.90 5.49
N ILE A 22 12.48 -1.15 6.49
CA ILE A 22 11.60 0.01 6.28
C ILE A 22 12.23 1.20 6.99
N ALA A 23 12.59 2.22 6.22
CA ALA A 23 13.04 3.50 6.73
C ALA A 23 12.13 4.63 6.27
N ILE A 24 12.05 5.71 7.06
CA ILE A 24 11.32 6.92 6.70
C ILE A 24 11.85 7.47 5.37
N ASP A 25 10.96 8.00 4.54
CA ASP A 25 11.20 8.54 3.20
C ASP A 25 11.67 7.52 2.13
N GLN A 26 11.84 6.26 2.50
CA GLN A 26 12.11 5.20 1.54
C GLN A 26 10.89 4.98 0.63
N SER A 27 11.16 4.83 -0.67
CA SER A 27 10.12 4.64 -1.68
C SER A 27 10.16 3.22 -2.23
N PHE A 28 8.98 2.67 -2.49
CA PHE A 28 8.80 1.31 -2.96
C PHE A 28 7.68 1.27 -4.01
N THR A 29 7.67 0.18 -4.78
CA THR A 29 6.65 -0.06 -5.79
C THR A 29 6.07 -1.44 -5.61
N VAL A 30 4.75 -1.55 -5.70
CA VAL A 30 4.03 -2.82 -5.64
C VAL A 30 3.00 -2.90 -6.76
N THR A 31 2.80 -4.09 -7.30
CA THR A 31 1.75 -4.37 -8.29
C THR A 31 0.63 -5.16 -7.65
N LYS A 32 -0.60 -4.75 -7.92
CA LYS A 32 -1.83 -5.43 -7.48
C LYS A 32 -2.67 -5.81 -8.68
N SER A 33 -3.44 -6.88 -8.55
CA SER A 33 -4.47 -7.24 -9.54
C SER A 33 -5.64 -6.27 -9.47
N ALA A 34 -6.37 -6.20 -10.59
CA ALA A 34 -7.49 -5.30 -10.85
C ALA A 34 -7.12 -3.81 -10.84
N TYR A 35 -8.09 -2.98 -11.24
CA TYR A 35 -7.99 -1.52 -11.11
C TYR A 35 -8.38 -1.11 -9.70
N ARG A 36 -7.44 -0.49 -8.99
CA ARG A 36 -7.60 -0.08 -7.59
C ARG A 36 -7.57 1.42 -7.45
N LEU A 37 -8.55 1.92 -6.71
CA LEU A 37 -8.64 3.29 -6.26
C LEU A 37 -8.03 3.38 -4.87
N VAL A 38 -7.05 4.25 -4.70
CA VAL A 38 -6.37 4.52 -3.43
C VAL A 38 -6.23 6.02 -3.22
N PRO A 39 -6.20 6.49 -1.96
CA PRO A 39 -5.84 7.88 -1.67
C PRO A 39 -4.41 8.18 -2.13
N ILE A 40 -4.21 9.26 -2.89
CA ILE A 40 -2.91 9.79 -3.29
C ILE A 40 -2.58 10.99 -2.40
N ASP A 41 -1.31 11.15 -2.03
CA ASP A 41 -0.81 12.24 -1.18
C ASP A 41 -1.44 12.31 0.23
N VAL A 42 -2.13 11.25 0.65
CA VAL A 42 -2.72 11.10 1.99
C VAL A 42 -2.07 9.89 2.68
N PRO A 43 -1.64 10.01 3.95
CA PRO A 43 -1.14 8.88 4.71
C PRO A 43 -2.20 7.79 4.90
N ILE A 44 -1.85 6.55 4.56
CA ILE A 44 -2.64 5.34 4.79
C ILE A 44 -1.79 4.28 5.47
N GLN A 45 -2.43 3.32 6.16
CA GLN A 45 -1.69 2.28 6.88
C GLN A 45 -1.12 1.23 5.93
N LEU A 46 0.15 0.90 6.13
CA LEU A 46 0.83 -0.26 5.56
C LEU A 46 0.67 -1.45 6.51
N VAL A 47 0.13 -2.54 5.96
CA VAL A 47 -0.33 -3.71 6.72
C VAL A 47 0.29 -4.98 6.16
N ASN A 48 0.75 -5.88 7.04
CA ASN A 48 1.27 -7.19 6.63
C ASN A 48 0.16 -8.21 6.31
N SER A 49 0.57 -9.42 5.94
CA SER A 49 -0.32 -10.56 5.70
C SER A 49 -1.24 -10.86 6.89
N ALA A 50 -0.73 -10.69 8.12
CA ALA A 50 -1.40 -10.90 9.39
C ALA A 50 -2.31 -9.75 9.87
N TRP A 51 -2.60 -8.77 9.01
CA TRP A 51 -3.46 -7.62 9.33
C TRP A 51 -2.93 -6.71 10.45
N GLN A 52 -1.61 -6.68 10.63
CA GLN A 52 -0.95 -5.77 11.56
C GLN A 52 -0.42 -4.55 10.81
N ALA A 53 -0.77 -3.36 11.29
CA ALA A 53 -0.25 -2.11 10.79
C ALA A 53 1.19 -1.91 11.29
N ILE A 54 2.10 -1.59 10.37
CA ILE A 54 3.55 -1.50 10.63
C ILE A 54 4.06 -0.07 10.40
N ALA A 55 3.44 0.66 9.48
CA ALA A 55 3.84 2.01 9.11
C ALA A 55 2.65 2.79 8.53
N ASP A 56 2.79 4.11 8.47
CA ASP A 56 2.00 4.95 7.57
C ASP A 56 2.81 5.19 6.30
N VAL A 57 2.13 5.12 5.15
CA VAL A 57 2.70 5.35 3.82
C VAL A 57 1.88 6.36 3.06
N VAL A 58 2.53 7.10 2.18
CA VAL A 58 1.87 8.00 1.24
C VAL A 58 2.03 7.42 -0.16
N ILE A 59 0.92 7.16 -0.85
CA ILE A 59 0.95 6.77 -2.26
C ILE A 59 1.28 8.01 -3.07
N THR A 60 2.35 7.94 -3.87
CA THR A 60 2.83 9.04 -4.71
C THR A 60 2.50 8.85 -6.19
N GLN A 61 2.22 7.61 -6.61
CA GLN A 61 1.85 7.31 -7.99
C GLN A 61 0.94 6.08 -8.09
N VAL A 62 -0.04 6.15 -8.99
CA VAL A 62 -0.91 5.04 -9.36
C VAL A 62 -0.89 4.91 -10.88
N VAL A 63 -0.58 3.71 -11.39
CA VAL A 63 -0.62 3.40 -12.81
C VAL A 63 -1.52 2.20 -13.04
N TRP A 64 -2.54 2.37 -13.89
CA TRP A 64 -3.40 1.29 -14.34
C TRP A 64 -2.96 0.80 -15.71
N SER A 65 -2.72 -0.50 -15.83
CA SER A 65 -2.36 -1.14 -17.10
C SER A 65 -2.73 -2.62 -17.05
N GLN A 66 -3.24 -3.17 -18.15
CA GLN A 66 -3.47 -4.61 -18.29
C GLN A 66 -4.22 -5.27 -17.11
N GLN A 67 -5.29 -4.64 -16.61
CA GLN A 67 -6.06 -5.10 -15.44
C GLN A 67 -5.24 -5.21 -14.14
N GLN A 68 -4.19 -4.42 -14.02
CA GLN A 68 -3.34 -4.33 -12.83
C GLN A 68 -3.20 -2.86 -12.40
N THR A 69 -2.87 -2.69 -11.13
CA THR A 69 -2.55 -1.41 -10.52
C THR A 69 -1.15 -1.46 -9.95
N GLN A 70 -0.25 -0.66 -10.51
CA GLN A 70 1.06 -0.41 -9.94
C GLN A 70 0.99 0.83 -9.03
N LEU A 71 1.40 0.67 -7.79
CA LEU A 71 1.43 1.71 -6.76
C LEU A 71 2.87 2.01 -6.41
N THR A 72 3.26 3.28 -6.48
CA THR A 72 4.50 3.76 -5.85
C THR A 72 4.12 4.50 -4.57
N TYR A 73 4.81 4.17 -3.49
CA TYR A 73 4.54 4.71 -2.17
C TYR A 73 5.82 5.02 -1.42
N ARG A 74 5.72 5.98 -0.51
CA ARG A 74 6.81 6.42 0.37
C ARG A 74 6.44 6.16 1.81
N ILE A 75 7.39 5.67 2.61
CA ILE A 75 7.22 5.51 4.05
C ILE A 75 7.15 6.89 4.70
N HIS A 76 6.03 7.20 5.34
CA HIS A 76 5.85 8.45 6.07
C HIS A 76 6.22 8.31 7.55
N ARG A 77 5.83 7.19 8.18
CA ARG A 77 6.10 6.90 9.59
C ARG A 77 6.24 5.41 9.79
N VAL A 78 7.19 4.99 10.61
CA VAL A 78 7.31 3.60 11.07
C VAL A 78 6.83 3.51 12.51
N TYR A 79 6.03 2.50 12.84
CA TYR A 79 5.57 2.29 14.20
C TYR A 79 6.61 1.52 15.02
N ALA A 80 6.73 1.87 16.31
CA ALA A 80 7.65 1.17 17.21
C ALA A 80 7.22 -0.30 17.46
N GLN A 81 5.92 -0.56 17.46
CA GLN A 81 5.34 -1.90 17.59
C GLN A 81 4.17 -2.05 16.62
N PRO A 82 4.11 -3.16 15.86
CA PRO A 82 2.95 -3.46 15.04
C PRO A 82 1.69 -3.66 15.88
N PHE A 83 0.54 -3.25 15.37
CA PHE A 83 -0.75 -3.43 16.04
C PHE A 83 -1.82 -3.91 15.05
N ALA A 84 -2.77 -4.71 15.53
CA ALA A 84 -3.87 -5.20 14.70
C ALA A 84 -4.83 -4.07 14.33
N LEU A 85 -5.23 -4.00 13.06
CA LEU A 85 -6.37 -3.19 12.66
C LEU A 85 -7.67 -3.90 13.04
N LYS A 86 -8.59 -3.16 13.68
CA LYS A 86 -9.93 -3.63 14.04
C LYS A 86 -10.90 -3.51 12.87
#